data_AF-A0A0R1WQC2-F1
#
_entry.id   AF-A0A0R1WQC2-F1
#
_cell.length_a   1.000
_cell.length_b   1.000
_cell.length_c   1.000
_cell.angle_alpha   90.00
_cell.angle_beta   90.00
_cell.angle_gamma   90.00
#
_symmetry.space_group_name_H-M   'P 1'
#
loop_
_entity.id
_entity.type
_entity.pdbx_description
1 polymer ?
#
loop_
_entity_poly.entity_id
_entity_poly.type
_entity_poly.pdbx_seq_one_letter_code
_entity_poly.pdbx_strand_id
1 'polypeptide(L)'
;MNLKEHQAWLTEFYKARGWYQYPTFVHLNFMTEEVGELSRAVRAIEIGRDHPGESKKTPAELEDNLEEELADVLDQVLMMSSKYEIDPETLLQRSEDKLTKRFKK
;
A
#
# COMPACT_ATOMS: atom_id res chain seq x y z
N MET A 1 -8.87 -7.08 -12.87
CA MET A 1 -9.31 -7.00 -11.48
C MET A 1 -9.55 -5.52 -11.16
N ASN A 2 -10.66 -5.18 -10.51
CA ASN A 2 -10.90 -3.84 -9.95
C ASN A 2 -10.59 -3.82 -8.44
N LEU A 3 -10.67 -2.65 -7.80
CA LEU A 3 -10.35 -2.51 -6.36
C LEU A 3 -11.27 -3.35 -5.45
N LYS A 4 -12.54 -3.51 -5.80
CA LYS A 4 -13.47 -4.35 -5.03
C LYS A 4 -13.11 -5.82 -5.13
N GLU A 5 -12.85 -6.30 -6.34
CA GLU A 5 -12.41 -7.67 -6.60
C GLU A 5 -11.10 -7.97 -5.87
N HIS A 6 -10.15 -7.04 -5.90
CA HIS A 6 -8.87 -7.18 -5.20
C HIS A 6 -9.05 -7.17 -3.67
N GLN A 7 -9.80 -6.23 -3.11
CA GLN A 7 -10.07 -6.19 -1.66
C GLN A 7 -10.78 -7.47 -1.17
N ALA A 8 -11.69 -8.02 -1.96
CA ALA A 8 -12.36 -9.28 -1.63
C ALA A 8 -11.37 -10.45 -1.62
N TRP A 9 -10.55 -10.58 -2.67
CA TRP A 9 -9.49 -11.59 -2.73
C TRP A 9 -8.51 -11.46 -1.55
N LEU A 10 -8.03 -10.24 -1.28
CA LEU A 10 -7.10 -9.92 -0.21
C LEU A 10 -7.68 -10.28 1.16
N THR A 11 -8.94 -9.93 1.39
CA THR A 11 -9.67 -10.25 2.63
C THR A 11 -9.74 -11.76 2.85
N GLU A 12 -10.11 -12.54 1.84
CA GLU A 12 -10.17 -14.00 1.95
C GLU A 12 -8.78 -14.63 2.13
N PHE A 13 -7.77 -14.12 1.45
CA PHE A 13 -6.38 -14.55 1.62
C PHE A 13 -5.88 -14.33 3.06
N TYR A 14 -6.19 -13.17 3.65
CA TYR A 14 -5.81 -12.82 5.02
C TYR A 14 -6.61 -13.62 6.06
N LYS A 15 -7.89 -13.91 5.80
CA LYS A 15 -8.71 -14.77 6.67
C LYS A 15 -8.16 -16.19 6.70
N ALA A 16 -7.78 -16.75 5.55
CA ALA A 16 -7.22 -18.10 5.45
C ALA A 16 -5.92 -18.27 6.26
N ARG A 17 -5.20 -17.17 6.52
CA ARG A 17 -3.95 -17.15 7.30
C ARG A 17 -4.15 -16.72 8.76
N GLY A 18 -5.37 -16.40 9.17
CA GLY A 18 -5.65 -15.86 10.50
C GLY A 18 -5.03 -14.47 10.73
N TRP A 19 -4.73 -13.72 9.66
CA TRP A 19 -4.18 -12.36 9.76
C TRP A 19 -5.30 -11.31 9.82
N TYR A 20 -6.43 -11.58 9.18
CA TYR A 20 -7.58 -10.68 9.17
C TYR A 20 -8.12 -10.37 10.58
N GLN A 21 -7.95 -11.30 11.52
CA GLN A 21 -8.45 -11.15 12.90
C GLN A 21 -7.65 -10.14 13.74
N TYR A 22 -6.46 -9.73 13.29
CA TYR A 22 -5.68 -8.75 14.04
C TYR A 22 -6.46 -7.43 14.19
N PRO A 23 -6.36 -6.75 15.34
CA PRO A 23 -6.96 -5.44 15.51
C PRO A 23 -6.45 -4.45 14.46
N THR A 24 -7.27 -3.46 14.07
CA THR A 24 -6.86 -2.47 13.05
C THR A 24 -5.58 -1.71 13.42
N PHE A 25 -5.30 -1.48 14.71
CA PHE A 25 -4.04 -0.84 15.11
C PHE A 25 -2.79 -1.67 14.75
N VAL A 26 -2.91 -3.00 14.66
CA VAL A 26 -1.83 -3.87 14.18
C VAL A 26 -1.64 -3.69 12.67
N HIS A 27 -2.72 -3.58 11.91
CA HIS A 27 -2.65 -3.24 10.48
C HIS A 27 -2.05 -1.86 10.24
N LEU A 28 -2.25 -0.89 11.13
CA LEU A 28 -1.54 0.40 11.07
C LEU A 28 -0.03 0.26 11.32
N ASN A 29 0.40 -0.70 12.15
CA ASN A 29 1.82 -0.99 12.30
C ASN A 29 2.39 -1.59 11.02
N PHE A 30 1.71 -2.58 10.42
CA PHE A 30 2.12 -3.14 9.11
C PHE A 30 2.19 -2.04 8.05
N MET A 31 1.19 -1.16 7.97
CA MET A 31 1.24 0.00 7.07
C MET A 31 2.47 0.88 7.29
N THR A 32 2.91 1.06 8.54
CA THR A 32 4.11 1.84 8.85
C THR A 32 5.38 1.12 8.40
N GLU A 33 5.41 -0.21 8.50
CA GLU A 33 6.48 -1.06 7.96
C GLU A 33 6.54 -0.91 6.43
N GLU A 34 5.42 -1.08 5.71
CA GLU A 34 5.38 -0.95 4.24
C GLU A 34 5.75 0.47 3.77
N VAL A 35 5.34 1.51 4.49
CA VAL A 35 5.76 2.89 4.17
C VAL A 35 7.27 3.07 4.36
N GLY A 36 7.87 2.39 5.34
CA GLY A 36 9.32 2.37 5.53
C GLY A 36 10.04 1.68 4.39
N GLU A 37 9.49 0.57 3.90
CA GLU A 37 10.02 -0.18 2.76
C GLU A 37 9.87 0.61 1.45
N LEU A 38 8.70 1.24 1.21
CA LEU A 38 8.48 2.18 0.11
C LEU A 38 9.45 3.37 0.16
N SER A 39 9.69 3.94 1.34
CA SER A 39 10.67 5.03 1.50
C SER A 39 12.07 4.58 1.09
N ARG A 40 12.45 3.35 1.44
CA ARG A 40 13.73 2.74 1.06
C ARG A 40 13.81 2.51 -0.46
N ALA A 41 12.74 2.05 -1.11
CA ALA A 41 12.66 1.87 -2.56
C ALA A 41 12.83 3.21 -3.30
N VAL A 42 12.07 4.23 -2.93
CA VAL A 42 12.19 5.59 -3.51
C VAL A 42 13.60 6.13 -3.31
N ARG A 43 14.18 6.02 -2.11
CA ARG A 43 15.55 6.47 -1.86
C ARG A 43 16.57 5.76 -2.76
N ALA A 44 16.42 4.45 -2.97
CA ALA A 44 17.33 3.68 -3.80
C ALA A 44 17.31 4.14 -5.28
N ILE A 45 16.14 4.56 -5.78
CA ILE A 45 15.99 5.12 -7.13
C ILE A 45 16.57 6.54 -7.21
N GLU A 46 16.20 7.41 -6.28
CA GLU A 46 16.50 8.85 -6.38
C GLU A 46 17.97 9.18 -6.07
N ILE A 47 18.53 8.58 -5.03
CA ILE A 47 19.87 8.93 -4.53
C ILE A 47 20.77 7.70 -4.25
N GLY A 48 20.28 6.50 -4.57
CA GLY A 48 21.01 5.25 -4.33
C GLY A 48 21.02 4.80 -2.87
N ARG A 49 21.49 3.56 -2.68
CA ARG A 49 21.80 2.97 -1.38
C ARG A 49 23.27 2.57 -1.32
N ASP A 50 23.98 3.16 -0.37
CA ASP A 50 25.32 2.74 0.00
C ASP A 50 25.23 1.94 1.30
N HIS A 51 24.92 0.64 1.19
CA HIS A 51 24.86 -0.27 2.33
C HIS A 51 25.83 -1.44 2.12
N PRO A 52 26.77 -1.72 3.04
CA PRO A 52 27.85 -2.69 2.84
C PRO A 52 27.43 -4.14 2.56
N GLY A 53 26.15 -4.48 2.78
CA GLY A 53 25.60 -5.82 2.54
C GLY A 53 24.73 -5.94 1.29
N GLU A 54 24.55 -4.88 0.50
CA GLU A 54 23.64 -4.92 -0.66
C GLU A 54 24.36 -4.99 -2.00
N SER A 55 23.88 -5.89 -2.86
CA SER A 55 24.24 -5.88 -4.26
C SER A 55 23.67 -4.65 -4.95
N LYS A 56 24.42 -4.12 -5.92
CA LYS A 56 23.88 -3.07 -6.81
C LYS A 56 22.70 -3.64 -7.57
N LYS A 57 21.53 -3.05 -7.37
CA LYS A 57 20.32 -3.35 -8.15
C LYS A 57 20.41 -2.69 -9.53
N THR A 58 19.90 -3.38 -10.53
CA THR A 58 19.61 -2.85 -11.86
C THR A 58 18.40 -1.91 -11.81
N PRO A 59 18.20 -1.04 -12.82
CA PRO A 59 17.01 -0.20 -12.89
C PRO A 59 15.70 -1.00 -12.83
N ALA A 60 15.63 -2.14 -13.52
CA ALA A 60 14.44 -2.99 -13.51
C ALA A 60 14.15 -3.57 -12.10
N GLU A 61 15.17 -3.98 -11.36
CA GLU A 61 15.02 -4.46 -9.97
C GLU A 61 14.64 -3.33 -8.99
N LEU A 62 14.94 -2.08 -9.32
CA LEU A 62 14.51 -0.93 -8.53
C LEU A 62 13.05 -0.57 -8.82
N GLU A 63 12.65 -0.59 -10.10
CA GLU A 63 11.26 -0.36 -10.53
C GLU A 63 10.33 -1.45 -10.00
N ASP A 64 10.70 -2.72 -10.12
CA ASP A 64 9.95 -3.87 -9.59
C ASP A 64 9.73 -3.75 -8.08
N ASN A 65 10.78 -3.41 -7.32
CA ASN A 65 10.64 -3.17 -5.89
C ASN A 65 9.76 -1.94 -5.61
N LEU A 66 9.84 -0.86 -6.37
CA LEU A 66 8.92 0.28 -6.16
C LEU A 66 7.45 -0.12 -6.35
N GLU A 67 7.15 -0.92 -7.38
CA GLU A 67 5.79 -1.41 -7.63
C GLU A 67 5.29 -2.33 -6.51
N GLU A 68 6.14 -3.24 -6.01
CA GLU A 68 5.86 -4.12 -4.87
C GLU A 68 5.47 -3.30 -3.63
N GLU A 69 6.32 -2.36 -3.23
CA GLU A 69 6.13 -1.61 -1.98
C GLU A 69 4.94 -0.63 -2.07
N LEU A 70 4.62 -0.13 -3.28
CA LEU A 70 3.39 0.63 -3.52
C LEU A 70 2.14 -0.26 -3.40
N ALA A 71 2.21 -1.50 -3.88
CA ALA A 71 1.13 -2.46 -3.76
C ALA A 71 0.90 -2.85 -2.29
N ASP A 72 1.96 -3.06 -1.50
CA ASP A 72 1.85 -3.40 -0.08
C ASP A 72 1.20 -2.27 0.73
N VAL A 73 1.58 -1.01 0.47
CA VAL A 73 0.91 0.15 1.09
C VAL A 73 -0.58 0.21 0.68
N LEU A 74 -0.90 -0.04 -0.59
CA LEU A 74 -2.30 -0.08 -1.06
C LEU A 74 -3.08 -1.20 -0.36
N ASP A 75 -2.50 -2.39 -0.22
CA ASP A 75 -3.12 -3.54 0.43
C ASP A 75 -3.47 -3.24 1.88
N GLN A 76 -2.61 -2.55 2.64
CA GLN A 76 -2.95 -2.13 4.00
C GLN A 76 -4.11 -1.12 4.03
N VAL A 77 -4.20 -0.20 3.06
CA VAL A 77 -5.37 0.71 2.93
C VAL A 77 -6.65 -0.08 2.66
N LEU A 78 -6.60 -1.02 1.72
CA LEU A 78 -7.74 -1.87 1.36
C LEU A 78 -8.17 -2.80 2.49
N MET A 79 -7.21 -3.30 3.27
CA MET A 79 -7.46 -4.13 4.44
C MET A 79 -8.16 -3.34 5.54
N MET A 80 -7.68 -2.15 5.86
CA MET A 80 -8.34 -1.29 6.85
C MET A 80 -9.73 -0.86 6.39
N SER A 81 -9.92 -0.52 5.12
CA SER A 81 -11.26 -0.17 4.62
C SER A 81 -12.22 -1.36 4.70
N SER A 82 -11.76 -2.58 4.42
CA SER A 82 -12.54 -3.81 4.62
C SER A 82 -12.98 -3.98 6.07
N LYS A 83 -12.09 -3.76 7.05
CA LYS A 83 -12.41 -3.86 8.50
C LYS A 83 -13.43 -2.84 8.99
N TYR A 84 -13.56 -1.71 8.31
CA TYR A 84 -14.55 -0.66 8.62
C TYR A 84 -15.76 -0.68 7.68
N GLU A 85 -15.91 -1.73 6.87
CA GLU A 85 -17.01 -1.87 5.90
C GLU A 85 -17.09 -0.69 4.91
N ILE A 86 -15.93 -0.13 4.55
CA ILE A 86 -15.79 0.97 3.60
C ILE A 86 -15.50 0.39 2.21
N ASP A 87 -16.36 0.74 1.26
CA ASP A 87 -16.16 0.45 -0.15
C ASP A 87 -14.89 1.16 -0.67
N PRO A 88 -13.90 0.43 -1.23
CA PRO A 88 -12.65 1.02 -1.70
C PRO A 88 -12.86 2.01 -2.87
N GLU A 89 -13.91 1.86 -3.67
CA GLU A 89 -14.24 2.82 -4.73
C GLU A 89 -14.73 4.15 -4.14
N THR A 90 -15.32 4.14 -2.94
CA THR A 90 -15.69 5.37 -2.23
C THR A 90 -14.46 6.20 -1.86
N LEU A 91 -13.30 5.57 -1.63
CA LEU A 91 -12.05 6.27 -1.34
C LEU A 91 -11.59 7.11 -2.54
N LEU A 92 -11.68 6.55 -3.75
CA LEU A 92 -11.34 7.23 -4.99
C LEU A 92 -12.22 8.47 -5.18
N GLN A 93 -13.55 8.28 -5.14
CA GLN A 93 -14.50 9.38 -5.30
C GLN A 93 -14.30 10.47 -4.25
N ARG A 94 -14.05 10.10 -2.99
CA ARG A 94 -13.80 11.08 -1.92
C ARG A 94 -12.53 11.89 -2.13
N SER A 95 -11.48 11.26 -2.64
CA SER A 95 -10.23 11.96 -2.97
C SER A 95 -10.45 13.01 -4.07
N GLU A 96 -11.06 12.60 -5.18
CA GLU A 96 -11.35 13.47 -6.32
C GLU A 96 -12.29 14.61 -5.95
N ASP A 97 -13.36 14.32 -5.22
CA ASP A 97 -14.31 15.31 -4.73
C ASP A 97 -13.62 16.36 -3.86
N LYS A 98 -12.79 15.92 -2.92
CA LYS A 98 -12.07 16.81 -1.99
C LYS A 98 -11.12 17.74 -2.74
N LEU A 99 -10.32 17.18 -3.66
CA LEU A 99 -9.37 17.96 -4.45
C LEU A 99 -10.10 18.93 -5.38
N THR A 100 -11.13 18.48 -6.08
CA THR A 100 -11.90 19.33 -7.00
C THR A 100 -12.61 20.45 -6.25
N LYS A 101 -13.28 20.17 -5.12
CA LYS A 101 -13.94 21.19 -4.28
C LYS A 101 -12.96 22.24 -3.77
N ARG A 102 -11.73 21.85 -3.42
CA ARG A 102 -10.69 22.77 -2.92
C ARG A 102 -10.30 23.84 -3.94
N PHE A 103 -10.44 23.56 -5.23
CA PHE A 103 -10.04 24.47 -6.32
C PHE A 103 -11.23 25.04 -7.12
N LYS A 104 -12.48 24.77 -6.71
CA LYS A 104 -13.65 25.49 -7.23
C LYS A 104 -13.65 26.90 -6.63
N LYS A 105 -13.49 27.91 -7.49
CA LYS A 105 -13.67 29.32 -7.15
C LYS A 105 -15.12 29.63 -6.81
#